data_AF-A0A0D6Q4H9-F1
#
_entry.id   AF-A0A0D6Q4H9-F1
#
_cell.length_a   1.000
_cell.length_b   1.000
_cell.length_c   1.000
_cell.angle_alpha   90.00
_cell.angle_beta   90.00
_cell.angle_gamma   90.00
#
_symmetry.space_group_name_H-M   'P 1'
#
loop_
_entity.id
_entity.type
_entity.pdbx_description
1 polymer ?
#
loop_
_entity_poly.entity_id
_entity_poly.type
_entity_poly.pdbx_seq_one_letter_code
_entity_poly.pdbx_strand_id
1 'polypeptide(L)'
;MSHDNGKMQAEALFASGQLYRDIGEIIYDRRTALDWTQVHLAKLARLNVSVIRSIEAGRPVSLETLSALLRVFEIDPRDILPQGAPEGTWFAHLDLAASATQLKKTMKQCSDYNLAIQKLRDIIGNISKTFNLPEIPARLPIDHYSHSVAFTSGERQDLLEIFGRRIQIFRTLQGATASQIAHKSHVSLTSLSLIEAGLRNPSLETVYRIAEGLSVSVYYLIPGIHDDADLLRSLDMTAWAMSAQSQLEALADLESIIGHLDDIANH
;
A
#
# COMPACT_ATOMS: atom_id res chain seq x y z
N MET A 1 -8.57 -30.15 -3.44
CA MET A 1 -8.65 -30.46 -2.00
C MET A 1 -8.94 -29.16 -1.28
N SER A 2 -10.11 -29.12 -0.63
CA SER A 2 -10.63 -28.11 0.32
C SER A 2 -10.25 -26.64 0.10
N HIS A 3 -11.08 -25.92 -0.67
CA HIS A 3 -11.32 -24.50 -0.44
C HIS A 3 -12.11 -24.38 0.87
N ASP A 4 -11.41 -24.29 1.99
CA ASP A 4 -12.01 -23.94 3.27
C ASP A 4 -12.38 -22.46 3.22
N ASN A 5 -13.66 -22.19 2.96
CA ASN A 5 -14.26 -20.86 2.95
C ASN A 5 -14.53 -20.45 4.41
N GLY A 6 -13.46 -20.43 5.22
CA GLY A 6 -13.49 -19.91 6.58
C GLY A 6 -13.92 -18.46 6.51
N LYS A 7 -15.02 -18.10 7.19
CA LYS A 7 -15.46 -16.71 7.34
C LYS A 7 -14.25 -15.80 7.59
N MET A 8 -14.13 -14.75 6.79
CA MET A 8 -13.03 -13.79 6.92
C MET A 8 -12.91 -13.31 8.37
N GLN A 9 -11.67 -13.23 8.86
CA GLN A 9 -11.41 -12.66 10.19
C GLN A 9 -11.92 -11.23 10.28
N ALA A 10 -11.83 -10.46 9.18
CA ALA A 10 -12.42 -9.12 9.12
C ALA A 10 -13.95 -9.17 9.31
N GLU A 11 -14.68 -10.03 8.61
CA GLU A 11 -16.14 -10.12 8.77
C GLU A 11 -16.55 -10.45 10.20
N ALA A 12 -15.86 -11.40 10.84
CA ALA A 12 -16.11 -11.74 12.24
C ALA A 12 -15.80 -10.56 13.19
N LEU A 13 -14.72 -9.84 12.94
CA LEU A 13 -14.27 -8.70 13.74
C LEU A 13 -15.25 -7.52 13.69
N PHE A 14 -15.87 -7.27 12.53
CA PHE A 14 -16.79 -6.15 12.34
C PHE A 14 -18.27 -6.50 12.51
N ALA A 15 -18.66 -7.79 12.43
CA ALA A 15 -20.06 -8.22 12.52
C ALA A 15 -20.78 -7.77 13.80
N SER A 16 -20.07 -7.74 14.93
CA SER A 16 -20.63 -7.31 16.22
C SER A 16 -20.54 -5.80 16.44
N GLY A 17 -19.80 -5.08 15.58
CA GLY A 17 -19.40 -3.68 15.80
C GLY A 17 -18.53 -3.47 17.03
N GLN A 18 -18.00 -4.54 17.65
CA GLN A 18 -17.25 -4.44 18.91
C GLN A 18 -15.99 -3.61 18.75
N LEU A 19 -15.21 -3.84 17.68
CA LEU A 19 -14.01 -3.05 17.42
C LEU A 19 -14.28 -1.54 17.35
N TYR A 20 -15.39 -1.11 16.74
CA TYR A 20 -15.72 0.31 16.69
C TYR A 20 -16.08 0.86 18.06
N ARG A 21 -16.75 0.08 18.91
CA ARG A 21 -17.03 0.46 20.31
C ARG A 21 -15.75 0.55 21.12
N ASP A 22 -14.85 -0.43 21.00
CA ASP A 22 -13.57 -0.45 21.70
C ASP A 22 -12.72 0.79 21.33
N ILE A 23 -12.63 1.11 20.03
CA ILE A 23 -11.98 2.34 19.57
C ILE A 23 -12.66 3.57 20.16
N GLY A 24 -13.99 3.63 20.14
CA GLY A 24 -14.77 4.75 20.69
C GLY A 24 -14.50 4.97 22.18
N GLU A 25 -14.45 3.89 22.96
CA GLU A 25 -14.15 3.89 24.40
C GLU A 25 -12.73 4.36 24.66
N ILE A 26 -11.73 3.82 23.95
CA ILE A 26 -10.32 4.25 24.09
C ILE A 26 -10.15 5.75 23.81
N ILE A 27 -10.81 6.26 22.76
CA ILE A 27 -10.76 7.69 22.41
C ILE A 27 -11.45 8.54 23.48
N TYR A 28 -12.61 8.10 23.99
CA TYR A 28 -13.33 8.77 25.06
C TYR A 28 -12.50 8.83 26.36
N ASP A 29 -11.93 7.71 26.78
CA ASP A 29 -11.15 7.57 28.01
C ASP A 29 -9.88 8.43 27.97
N ARG A 30 -9.13 8.37 26.86
CA ARG A 30 -7.93 9.21 26.71
C ARG A 30 -8.26 10.68 26.64
N ARG A 31 -9.34 11.06 25.96
CA ARG A 31 -9.78 12.45 25.90
C ARG A 31 -10.15 12.97 27.30
N THR A 32 -10.90 12.19 28.07
CA THR A 32 -11.36 12.60 29.41
C THR A 32 -10.25 12.57 30.46
N ALA A 33 -9.29 11.64 30.37
CA ALA A 33 -8.10 11.63 31.21
C ALA A 33 -7.20 12.87 31.02
N LEU A 34 -7.28 13.53 29.87
CA LEU A 34 -6.59 14.79 29.56
C LEU A 34 -7.47 16.04 29.80
N ASP A 35 -8.65 15.88 30.39
CA ASP A 35 -9.65 16.95 30.58
C ASP A 35 -10.10 17.65 29.29
N TRP A 36 -10.02 16.95 28.15
CA TRP A 36 -10.39 17.52 26.85
C TRP A 36 -11.88 17.38 26.56
N THR A 37 -12.48 18.42 25.97
CA THR A 37 -13.84 18.34 25.41
C THR A 37 -13.82 17.73 24.02
N GLN A 38 -14.97 17.21 23.53
CA GLN A 38 -15.08 16.74 22.14
C GLN A 38 -14.69 17.84 21.12
N VAL A 39 -15.01 19.11 21.43
CA VAL A 39 -14.65 20.27 20.60
C VAL A 39 -13.14 20.49 20.59
N HIS A 40 -12.48 20.34 21.74
CA HIS A 40 -11.02 20.47 21.83
C HIS A 40 -10.31 19.41 21.00
N LEU A 41 -10.70 18.13 21.14
CA LEU A 41 -10.14 17.03 20.34
C LEU A 41 -10.40 17.23 18.84
N ALA A 42 -11.62 17.63 18.47
CA ALA A 42 -11.96 17.91 17.07
C ALA A 42 -11.03 18.97 16.45
N LYS A 43 -10.72 20.03 17.22
CA LYS A 43 -9.81 21.09 16.77
C LYS A 43 -8.37 20.59 16.60
N LEU A 44 -7.87 19.78 17.55
CA LEU A 44 -6.52 19.20 17.45
C LEU A 44 -6.40 18.24 16.26
N ALA A 45 -7.40 17.38 16.06
CA ALA A 45 -7.46 16.41 14.97
C ALA A 45 -7.82 17.03 13.61
N ARG A 46 -8.21 18.31 13.58
CA ARG A 46 -8.77 19.00 12.39
C ARG A 46 -10.00 18.28 11.81
N LEU A 47 -10.85 17.77 12.68
CA LEU A 47 -12.08 17.05 12.35
C LEU A 47 -13.31 17.86 12.77
N ASN A 48 -14.48 17.51 12.22
CA ASN A 48 -15.73 18.03 12.74
C ASN A 48 -16.05 17.38 14.10
N VAL A 49 -16.61 18.13 15.05
CA VAL A 49 -17.03 17.59 16.35
C VAL A 49 -18.06 16.46 16.21
N SER A 50 -18.88 16.46 15.16
CA SER A 50 -19.80 15.36 14.86
C SER A 50 -19.08 14.04 14.58
N VAL A 51 -17.87 14.08 14.03
CA VAL A 51 -17.03 12.91 13.78
C VAL A 51 -16.55 12.33 15.11
N ILE A 52 -16.07 13.17 16.03
CA ILE A 52 -15.68 12.73 17.38
C ILE A 52 -16.86 12.06 18.09
N ARG A 53 -18.02 12.71 18.09
CA ARG A 53 -19.24 12.15 18.68
C ARG A 53 -19.65 10.81 18.05
N SER A 54 -19.53 10.70 16.73
CA SER A 54 -19.84 9.47 16.00
C SER A 54 -18.91 8.32 16.41
N ILE A 55 -17.62 8.60 16.54
CA ILE A 55 -16.60 7.60 16.93
C ILE A 55 -16.81 7.14 18.36
N GLU A 56 -16.99 8.06 19.31
CA GLU A 56 -17.26 7.73 20.71
C GLU A 56 -18.59 6.95 20.88
N ALA A 57 -19.52 7.09 19.93
CA ALA A 57 -20.75 6.29 19.87
C ALA A 57 -20.54 4.91 19.20
N GLY A 58 -19.31 4.51 18.88
CA GLY A 58 -18.96 3.23 18.27
C GLY A 58 -19.40 3.09 16.81
N ARG A 59 -19.45 4.19 16.04
CA ARG A 59 -19.80 4.15 14.61
C ARG A 59 -18.58 3.85 13.74
N PRO A 60 -18.80 3.33 12.51
CA PRO A 60 -17.72 3.10 11.56
C PRO A 60 -16.87 4.34 11.29
N VAL A 61 -15.56 4.13 11.12
CA VAL A 61 -14.55 5.18 10.95
C VAL A 61 -13.70 4.93 9.70
N SER A 62 -13.23 6.00 9.06
CA SER A 62 -12.28 5.92 7.93
C SER A 62 -10.84 5.87 8.38
N LEU A 63 -9.94 5.44 7.49
CA LEU A 63 -8.50 5.39 7.75
C LEU A 63 -7.92 6.76 8.13
N GLU A 64 -8.27 7.82 7.38
CA GLU A 64 -7.80 9.18 7.70
C GLU A 64 -8.26 9.63 9.08
N THR A 65 -9.52 9.37 9.41
CA THR A 65 -10.11 9.82 10.66
C THR A 65 -9.46 9.11 11.84
N LEU A 66 -9.30 7.79 11.76
CA LEU A 66 -8.59 7.02 12.78
C LEU A 66 -7.15 7.52 12.92
N SER A 67 -6.42 7.66 11.82
CA SER A 67 -5.02 8.07 11.84
C SER A 67 -4.82 9.49 12.39
N ALA A 68 -5.76 10.40 12.11
CA ALA A 68 -5.75 11.74 12.69
C ALA A 68 -5.87 11.70 14.23
N LEU A 69 -6.73 10.84 14.75
CA LEU A 69 -6.89 10.67 16.21
C LEU A 69 -5.67 9.99 16.84
N LEU A 70 -5.16 8.92 16.24
CA LEU A 70 -3.96 8.23 16.72
C LEU A 70 -2.77 9.21 16.82
N ARG A 71 -2.61 10.09 15.82
CA ARG A 71 -1.58 11.12 15.83
C ARG A 71 -1.75 12.15 16.95
N VAL A 72 -2.98 12.58 17.24
CA VAL A 72 -3.23 13.54 18.32
C VAL A 72 -2.88 12.96 19.69
N PHE A 73 -3.11 11.67 19.89
CA PHE A 73 -2.83 10.99 21.15
C PHE A 73 -1.45 10.32 21.19
N GLU A 74 -0.66 10.44 20.13
CA GLU A 74 0.63 9.75 19.97
C GLU A 74 0.54 8.23 20.20
N ILE A 75 -0.51 7.60 19.66
CA ILE A 75 -0.77 6.17 19.81
C ILE A 75 -0.33 5.43 18.57
N ASP A 76 0.38 4.32 18.74
CA ASP A 76 0.70 3.44 17.63
C ASP A 76 -0.53 2.60 17.26
N PRO A 77 -0.83 2.38 15.96
CA PRO A 77 -1.90 1.49 15.55
C PRO A 77 -1.85 0.11 16.21
N ARG A 78 -0.64 -0.40 16.52
CA ARG A 78 -0.43 -1.69 17.20
C ARG A 78 -1.00 -1.76 18.61
N ASP A 79 -1.18 -0.62 19.27
CA ASP A 79 -1.66 -0.55 20.66
C ASP A 79 -3.18 -0.62 20.77
N ILE A 80 -3.91 -0.36 19.67
CA ILE A 80 -5.38 -0.27 19.66
C ILE A 80 -6.00 -1.30 18.73
N LEU A 81 -5.37 -1.55 17.58
CA LEU A 81 -5.94 -2.41 16.57
C LEU A 81 -5.58 -3.87 16.85
N PRO A 82 -6.58 -4.77 16.99
CA PRO A 82 -6.30 -6.17 17.18
C PRO A 82 -5.47 -6.71 16.01
N GLN A 83 -4.53 -7.61 16.32
CA GLN A 83 -3.80 -8.32 15.28
C GLN A 83 -4.79 -9.09 14.40
N GLY A 84 -4.67 -8.90 13.09
CA GLY A 84 -5.37 -9.70 12.09
C GLY A 84 -4.63 -11.00 11.80
N ALA A 85 -4.59 -11.40 10.53
CA ALA A 85 -3.82 -12.52 9.98
C ALA A 85 -2.42 -12.65 10.65
N PRO A 86 -1.87 -13.89 10.78
CA PRO A 86 -0.63 -14.13 11.51
C PRO A 86 0.47 -13.17 11.08
N GLU A 87 1.31 -12.76 12.04
CA GLU A 87 2.50 -11.92 11.82
C GLU A 87 3.19 -12.30 10.50
N GLY A 88 3.66 -11.30 9.75
CA GLY A 88 4.22 -11.36 8.39
C GLY A 88 5.43 -12.28 8.20
N THR A 89 5.28 -13.54 8.55
CA THR A 89 6.26 -14.62 8.54
C THR A 89 6.71 -14.93 7.12
N TRP A 90 5.84 -14.71 6.13
CA TRP A 90 6.13 -14.99 4.73
C TRP A 90 7.14 -14.01 4.11
N PHE A 91 7.45 -12.87 4.72
CA PHE A 91 8.54 -11.99 4.26
C PHE A 91 9.67 -11.84 5.28
N ALA A 92 9.56 -12.48 6.46
CA ALA A 92 10.59 -12.45 7.50
C ALA A 92 11.92 -13.13 7.07
N HIS A 93 11.88 -13.99 6.06
CA HIS A 93 13.04 -14.71 5.53
C HIS A 93 13.77 -13.97 4.40
N LEU A 94 13.26 -12.82 3.95
CA LEU A 94 13.95 -12.02 2.94
C LEU A 94 15.24 -11.45 3.56
N ASP A 95 16.41 -11.78 2.99
CA ASP A 95 17.69 -11.17 3.38
C ASP A 95 17.82 -9.78 2.75
N LEU A 96 17.09 -8.84 3.36
CA LEU A 96 16.89 -7.49 2.88
C LEU A 96 18.18 -6.66 2.89
N ALA A 97 19.08 -6.92 3.85
CA ALA A 97 20.34 -6.20 4.00
C ALA A 97 21.39 -6.62 2.95
N ALA A 98 21.55 -7.92 2.70
CA ALA A 98 22.42 -8.40 1.64
C ALA A 98 21.90 -7.99 0.25
N SER A 99 20.58 -8.06 0.05
CA SER A 99 19.93 -7.68 -1.21
C SER A 99 20.16 -6.22 -1.57
N ALA A 100 20.00 -5.29 -0.61
CA ALA A 100 20.22 -3.85 -0.85
C ALA A 100 21.68 -3.51 -1.19
N THR A 101 22.64 -4.14 -0.50
CA THR A 101 24.07 -3.95 -0.75
C THR A 101 24.46 -4.44 -2.14
N GLN A 102 23.96 -5.62 -2.52
CA GLN A 102 24.20 -6.20 -3.83
C GLN A 102 23.51 -5.37 -4.93
N LEU A 103 22.26 -4.95 -4.74
CA LEU A 103 21.55 -4.05 -5.66
C LEU A 103 22.33 -2.77 -5.91
N LYS A 104 22.82 -2.10 -4.87
CA LYS A 104 23.63 -0.88 -5.01
C LYS A 104 24.91 -1.13 -5.81
N LYS A 105 25.57 -2.26 -5.58
CA LYS A 105 26.78 -2.66 -6.32
C LYS A 105 26.46 -2.91 -7.79
N THR A 106 25.39 -3.64 -8.09
CA THR A 106 24.94 -3.95 -9.46
C THR A 106 24.45 -2.69 -10.18
N MET A 107 23.65 -1.83 -9.53
CA MET A 107 23.15 -0.58 -10.13
C MET A 107 24.25 0.44 -10.41
N LYS A 108 25.35 0.44 -9.64
CA LYS A 108 26.53 1.28 -9.94
C LYS A 108 27.15 0.93 -11.30
N GLN A 109 26.94 -0.29 -11.79
CA GLN A 109 27.38 -0.75 -13.10
C GLN A 109 26.40 -0.34 -14.22
N CYS A 110 25.23 0.23 -13.87
CA CYS A 110 24.16 0.60 -14.79
C CYS A 110 24.16 2.09 -15.20
N SER A 111 25.20 2.88 -14.91
CA SER A 111 25.23 4.32 -15.23
C SER A 111 25.11 4.64 -16.72
N ASP A 112 25.42 3.66 -17.57
CA ASP A 112 25.58 3.87 -19.02
C ASP A 112 24.28 3.59 -19.80
N TYR A 113 23.21 3.12 -19.14
CA TYR A 113 21.96 2.76 -19.79
C TYR A 113 21.04 3.93 -20.11
N ASN A 114 21.37 5.16 -19.68
CA ASN A 114 20.53 6.33 -19.95
C ASN A 114 20.25 6.51 -21.45
N LEU A 115 21.25 6.29 -22.31
CA LEU A 115 21.07 6.37 -23.76
C LEU A 115 20.18 5.23 -24.31
N ALA A 116 20.33 4.02 -23.80
CA ALA A 116 19.51 2.88 -24.19
C ALA A 116 18.04 3.06 -23.76
N ILE A 117 17.82 3.57 -22.55
CA ILE A 117 16.49 3.91 -22.03
C ILE A 117 15.79 4.95 -22.91
N GLN A 118 16.51 5.98 -23.37
CA GLN A 118 15.94 6.97 -24.28
C GLN A 118 15.54 6.35 -25.63
N LYS A 119 16.40 5.52 -26.22
CA LYS A 119 16.07 4.80 -27.47
C LYS A 119 14.83 3.92 -27.32
N LEU A 120 14.71 3.18 -26.21
CA LEU A 120 13.52 2.37 -25.93
C LEU A 120 12.26 3.23 -25.79
N ARG A 121 12.35 4.39 -25.13
CA ARG A 121 11.23 5.34 -25.01
C ARG A 121 10.76 5.84 -26.38
N ASP A 122 11.69 6.16 -27.28
CA ASP A 122 11.37 6.60 -28.64
C ASP A 122 10.66 5.50 -29.44
N ILE A 123 11.15 4.25 -29.35
CA ILE A 123 10.54 3.08 -30.00
C ILE A 123 9.12 2.85 -29.48
N ILE A 124 8.93 2.82 -28.16
CA ILE A 124 7.61 2.65 -27.54
C ILE A 124 6.67 3.79 -27.96
N GLY A 125 7.17 5.02 -27.98
CA GLY A 125 6.40 6.18 -28.44
C GLY A 125 5.94 6.06 -29.89
N ASN A 126 6.77 5.49 -30.77
CA ASN A 126 6.41 5.22 -32.15
C ASN A 126 5.35 4.11 -32.27
N ILE A 127 5.50 3.01 -31.52
CA ILE A 127 4.50 1.93 -31.47
C ILE A 127 3.14 2.48 -31.01
N SER A 128 3.10 3.24 -29.92
CA SER A 128 1.85 3.83 -29.40
C SER A 128 1.15 4.71 -30.42
N LYS A 129 1.90 5.51 -31.19
CA LYS A 129 1.36 6.32 -32.30
C LYS A 129 0.81 5.45 -33.42
N THR A 130 1.54 4.41 -33.84
CA THR A 130 1.13 3.52 -34.93
C THR A 130 -0.18 2.79 -34.61
N PHE A 131 -0.34 2.32 -33.38
CA PHE A 131 -1.53 1.57 -32.94
C PHE A 131 -2.62 2.45 -32.32
N ASN A 132 -2.43 3.77 -32.30
CA ASN A 132 -3.34 4.74 -31.67
C ASN A 132 -3.75 4.32 -30.24
N LEU A 133 -2.76 3.87 -29.45
CA LEU A 133 -2.98 3.39 -28.09
C LEU A 133 -3.34 4.57 -27.17
N PRO A 134 -4.22 4.36 -26.17
CA PRO A 134 -4.52 5.38 -25.18
C PRO A 134 -3.26 5.77 -24.41
N GLU A 135 -3.08 7.06 -24.14
CA GLU A 135 -1.97 7.53 -23.31
C GLU A 135 -2.05 6.87 -21.93
N ILE A 136 -1.03 6.08 -21.60
CA ILE A 136 -0.85 5.59 -20.25
C ILE A 136 -0.27 6.79 -19.47
N PRO A 137 -0.97 7.30 -18.44
CA PRO A 137 -0.45 8.40 -17.64
C PRO A 137 0.93 8.01 -17.11
N ALA A 138 1.92 8.85 -17.38
CA ALA A 138 3.28 8.61 -16.93
C ALA A 138 3.29 8.47 -15.40
N ARG A 139 3.53 7.26 -14.88
CA ARG A 139 3.96 7.11 -13.50
C ARG A 139 5.37 7.68 -13.43
N LEU A 140 5.53 8.89 -12.87
CA LEU A 140 6.85 9.48 -12.64
C LEU A 140 7.66 8.54 -11.74
N PRO A 141 8.69 7.84 -12.26
CA PRO A 141 9.33 6.74 -11.55
C PRO A 141 10.31 7.16 -10.45
N ILE A 142 10.35 8.44 -10.04
CA ILE A 142 11.43 8.94 -9.18
C ILE A 142 10.88 9.71 -7.96
N ASP A 143 9.78 10.45 -8.09
CA ASP A 143 9.34 11.36 -7.02
C ASP A 143 8.70 10.63 -5.81
N HIS A 144 8.25 9.39 -5.99
CA HIS A 144 7.63 8.59 -4.92
C HIS A 144 8.60 7.68 -4.14
N TYR A 145 9.82 7.44 -4.63
CA TYR A 145 10.64 6.29 -4.19
C TYR A 145 11.46 6.51 -2.91
N SER A 146 11.58 7.75 -2.41
CA SER A 146 12.37 8.01 -1.20
C SER A 146 11.56 8.55 -0.01
N HIS A 147 10.37 9.11 -0.24
CA HIS A 147 9.60 9.77 0.82
C HIS A 147 8.32 9.01 1.23
N SER A 148 7.78 8.09 0.43
CA SER A 148 6.40 7.62 0.58
C SER A 148 6.18 6.33 1.38
N VAL A 149 7.23 5.65 1.87
CA VAL A 149 7.07 4.32 2.49
C VAL A 149 7.09 4.37 4.01
N ALA A 150 8.01 5.16 4.56
CA ALA A 150 8.21 5.31 5.99
C ALA A 150 7.41 6.50 6.51
N PHE A 151 6.69 6.31 7.61
CA PHE A 151 6.06 7.40 8.31
C PHE A 151 7.14 8.22 9.03
N THR A 152 7.30 9.49 8.68
CA THR A 152 8.09 10.43 9.48
C THR A 152 7.12 11.42 10.13
N SER A 153 7.21 11.57 11.45
CA SER A 153 6.27 12.39 12.24
C SER A 153 6.28 13.89 11.88
N GLY A 154 7.16 14.34 10.98
CA GLY A 154 7.37 15.74 10.60
C GLY A 154 7.13 16.11 9.13
N GLU A 155 7.05 15.16 8.19
CA GLU A 155 6.79 15.48 6.77
C GLU A 155 5.28 15.40 6.48
N ARG A 156 4.79 16.34 5.65
CA ARG A 156 3.38 16.40 5.23
C ARG A 156 3.15 15.38 4.11
N GLN A 157 3.34 14.11 4.43
CA GLN A 157 3.00 13.00 3.53
C GLN A 157 1.49 12.81 3.52
N ASP A 158 0.91 12.53 2.35
CA ASP A 158 -0.48 12.11 2.27
C ASP A 158 -0.56 10.67 2.83
N LEU A 159 -1.24 10.51 3.97
CA LEU A 159 -1.46 9.23 4.64
C LEU A 159 -1.95 8.16 3.65
N LEU A 160 -2.82 8.55 2.72
CA LEU A 160 -3.41 7.63 1.76
C LEU A 160 -2.39 7.17 0.72
N GLU A 161 -1.43 8.02 0.34
CA GLU A 161 -0.33 7.63 -0.53
C GLU A 161 0.57 6.60 0.16
N ILE A 162 0.95 6.81 1.43
CA ILE A 162 1.76 5.83 2.17
C ILE A 162 1.02 4.50 2.29
N PHE A 163 -0.26 4.56 2.68
CA PHE A 163 -1.10 3.38 2.81
C PHE A 163 -1.20 2.62 1.48
N GLY A 164 -1.49 3.34 0.40
CA GLY A 164 -1.56 2.79 -0.95
C GLY A 164 -0.23 2.17 -1.40
N ARG A 165 0.89 2.81 -1.07
CA ARG A 165 2.24 2.30 -1.38
C ARG A 165 2.54 1.01 -0.61
N ARG A 166 2.21 0.94 0.68
CA ARG A 166 2.41 -0.29 1.49
C ARG A 166 1.63 -1.47 0.91
N ILE A 167 0.40 -1.26 0.44
CA ILE A 167 -0.37 -2.29 -0.27
C ILE A 167 0.37 -2.77 -1.52
N GLN A 168 0.86 -1.84 -2.36
CA GLN A 168 1.61 -2.18 -3.57
C GLN A 168 2.86 -3.01 -3.26
N ILE A 169 3.59 -2.66 -2.20
CA ILE A 169 4.80 -3.38 -1.77
C ILE A 169 4.46 -4.83 -1.46
N PHE A 170 3.56 -5.07 -0.50
CA PHE A 170 3.23 -6.44 -0.08
C PHE A 170 2.61 -7.24 -1.22
N ARG A 171 1.77 -6.62 -2.05
CA ARG A 171 1.22 -7.26 -3.24
C ARG A 171 2.31 -7.71 -4.21
N THR A 172 3.28 -6.84 -4.48
CA THR A 172 4.35 -7.11 -5.45
C THR A 172 5.31 -8.18 -4.92
N LEU A 173 5.62 -8.16 -3.63
CA LEU A 173 6.41 -9.19 -2.96
C LEU A 173 5.77 -10.59 -3.03
N GLN A 174 4.44 -10.68 -3.17
CA GLN A 174 3.73 -11.95 -3.42
C GLN A 174 3.66 -12.34 -4.90
N GLY A 175 4.19 -11.52 -5.82
CA GLY A 175 3.98 -11.69 -7.25
C GLY A 175 2.51 -11.56 -7.67
N ALA A 176 1.68 -10.90 -6.86
CA ALA A 176 0.24 -10.84 -7.08
C ALA A 176 -0.18 -9.61 -7.91
N THR A 177 -1.16 -9.80 -8.78
CA THR A 177 -1.84 -8.74 -9.52
C THR A 177 -2.85 -8.01 -8.64
N ALA A 178 -3.18 -6.76 -8.99
CA ALA A 178 -4.23 -6.02 -8.30
C ALA A 178 -5.58 -6.78 -8.33
N SER A 179 -5.88 -7.48 -9.43
CA SER A 179 -7.10 -8.29 -9.55
C SER A 179 -7.14 -9.45 -8.53
N GLN A 180 -6.01 -10.14 -8.36
CA GLN A 180 -5.90 -11.23 -7.38
C GLN A 180 -6.08 -10.73 -5.94
N ILE A 181 -5.46 -9.61 -5.57
CA ILE A 181 -5.64 -9.04 -4.22
C ILE A 181 -7.05 -8.49 -4.03
N ALA A 182 -7.64 -7.84 -5.04
CA ALA A 182 -9.01 -7.36 -5.00
C ALA A 182 -9.99 -8.51 -4.73
N HIS A 183 -9.82 -9.63 -5.42
CA HIS A 183 -10.61 -10.84 -5.20
C HIS A 183 -10.42 -11.40 -3.79
N LYS A 184 -9.17 -11.62 -3.34
CA LYS A 184 -8.88 -12.13 -1.98
C LYS A 184 -9.40 -11.22 -0.86
N SER A 185 -9.44 -9.91 -1.12
CA SER A 185 -9.89 -8.90 -0.15
C SER A 185 -11.40 -8.65 -0.22
N HIS A 186 -12.12 -9.24 -1.18
CA HIS A 186 -13.53 -8.89 -1.44
C HIS A 186 -13.77 -7.38 -1.66
N VAL A 187 -12.83 -6.72 -2.35
CA VAL A 187 -12.89 -5.31 -2.74
C VAL A 187 -12.91 -5.24 -4.26
N SER A 188 -13.60 -4.26 -4.85
CA SER A 188 -13.58 -4.12 -6.32
C SER A 188 -12.18 -3.71 -6.80
N LEU A 189 -11.78 -4.22 -7.98
CA LEU A 189 -10.50 -3.87 -8.60
C LEU A 189 -10.32 -2.35 -8.70
N THR A 190 -11.34 -1.64 -9.18
CA THR A 190 -11.33 -0.17 -9.28
C THR A 190 -11.10 0.49 -7.91
N SER A 191 -11.74 -0.01 -6.85
CA SER A 191 -11.54 0.53 -5.51
C SER A 191 -10.12 0.28 -5.01
N LEU A 192 -9.60 -0.94 -5.19
CA LEU A 192 -8.23 -1.26 -4.80
C LEU A 192 -7.21 -0.40 -5.56
N SER A 193 -7.39 -0.20 -6.87
CA SER A 193 -6.50 0.65 -7.67
C SER A 193 -6.49 2.12 -7.21
N LEU A 194 -7.66 2.68 -6.87
CA LEU A 194 -7.74 4.04 -6.33
C LEU A 194 -7.11 4.15 -4.94
N ILE A 195 -7.27 3.12 -4.10
CA ILE A 195 -6.65 3.04 -2.77
C ILE A 195 -5.13 2.93 -2.90
N GLU A 196 -4.62 2.04 -3.77
CA GLU A 196 -3.18 1.90 -4.04
C GLU A 196 -2.55 3.19 -4.58
N ALA A 197 -3.34 4.04 -5.24
CA ALA A 197 -2.91 5.34 -5.75
C ALA A 197 -3.05 6.49 -4.73
N GLY A 198 -3.55 6.22 -3.52
CA GLY A 198 -3.83 7.25 -2.52
C GLY A 198 -5.06 8.13 -2.82
N LEU A 199 -5.81 7.82 -3.87
CA LEU A 199 -6.93 8.64 -4.37
C LEU A 199 -8.26 8.33 -3.68
N ARG A 200 -8.30 7.34 -2.78
CA ARG A 200 -9.53 6.92 -2.09
C ARG A 200 -9.25 6.61 -0.63
N ASN A 201 -9.97 7.29 0.26
CA ASN A 201 -9.97 7.01 1.70
C ASN A 201 -10.85 5.77 2.01
N PRO A 202 -10.26 4.65 2.47
CA PRO A 202 -11.02 3.44 2.81
C PRO A 202 -11.66 3.52 4.21
N SER A 203 -12.72 2.73 4.42
CA SER A 203 -13.19 2.42 5.77
C SER A 203 -12.21 1.50 6.50
N LEU A 204 -12.20 1.51 7.83
CA LEU A 204 -11.37 0.60 8.61
C LEU A 204 -11.63 -0.88 8.25
N GLU A 205 -12.89 -1.26 8.02
CA GLU A 205 -13.24 -2.61 7.55
C GLU A 205 -12.60 -2.96 6.20
N THR A 206 -12.56 -2.01 5.26
CA THR A 206 -11.87 -2.21 3.96
C THR A 206 -10.36 -2.37 4.18
N VAL A 207 -9.77 -1.63 5.11
CA VAL A 207 -8.35 -1.74 5.45
C VAL A 207 -8.02 -3.15 5.97
N TYR A 208 -8.83 -3.70 6.87
CA TYR A 208 -8.66 -5.07 7.38
C TYR A 208 -8.84 -6.12 6.29
N ARG A 209 -9.84 -5.96 5.43
CA ARG A 209 -10.05 -6.86 4.29
C ARG A 209 -8.84 -6.91 3.36
N ILE A 210 -8.21 -5.77 3.09
CA ILE A 210 -6.98 -5.70 2.28
C ILE A 210 -5.82 -6.36 3.01
N ALA A 211 -5.66 -6.13 4.31
CA ALA A 211 -4.62 -6.77 5.12
C ALA A 211 -4.75 -8.31 5.11
N GLU A 212 -5.98 -8.82 5.26
CA GLU A 212 -6.29 -10.24 5.18
C GLU A 212 -6.01 -10.83 3.79
N GLY A 213 -6.43 -10.14 2.72
CA GLY A 213 -6.15 -10.56 1.35
C GLY A 213 -4.66 -10.56 0.99
N LEU A 214 -3.87 -9.73 1.66
CA LEU A 214 -2.41 -9.71 1.61
C LEU A 214 -1.75 -10.65 2.64
N SER A 215 -2.51 -11.29 3.52
CA SER A 215 -1.96 -12.11 4.60
C SER A 215 -0.85 -11.39 5.38
N VAL A 216 -1.09 -10.12 5.67
CA VAL A 216 -0.23 -9.29 6.53
C VAL A 216 -1.09 -8.70 7.63
N SER A 217 -0.46 -8.40 8.77
CA SER A 217 -1.18 -7.68 9.80
C SER A 217 -1.46 -6.23 9.37
N VAL A 218 -2.60 -5.71 9.82
CA VAL A 218 -3.10 -4.38 9.49
C VAL A 218 -2.12 -3.26 9.83
N TYR A 219 -1.31 -3.43 10.87
CA TYR A 219 -0.31 -2.44 11.29
C TYR A 219 0.88 -2.32 10.32
N TYR A 220 1.09 -3.28 9.41
CA TYR A 220 2.06 -3.11 8.33
C TYR A 220 1.55 -2.16 7.23
N LEU A 221 0.23 -1.98 7.12
CA LEU A 221 -0.38 -1.12 6.12
C LEU A 221 -0.64 0.29 6.66
N ILE A 222 -1.08 0.42 7.90
CA ILE A 222 -1.37 1.70 8.53
C ILE A 222 -0.07 2.35 9.02
N PRO A 223 0.27 3.57 8.57
CA PRO A 223 1.42 4.32 9.07
C PRO A 223 1.34 4.55 10.58
N GLY A 224 2.39 4.15 11.31
CA GLY A 224 2.51 4.23 12.75
C GLY A 224 3.71 5.07 13.20
N ILE A 225 3.70 5.49 14.47
CA ILE A 225 4.76 6.36 15.02
C ILE A 225 6.05 5.55 15.23
N HIS A 226 5.94 4.26 15.49
CA HIS A 226 7.07 3.34 15.70
C HIS A 226 7.31 2.44 14.48
N ASP A 227 7.06 2.96 13.27
CA ASP A 227 7.35 2.24 12.05
C ASP A 227 8.85 1.97 11.92
N ASP A 228 9.19 0.73 11.57
CA ASP A 228 10.55 0.36 11.20
C ASP A 228 10.81 0.88 9.77
N ALA A 229 11.32 2.11 9.70
CA ALA A 229 11.57 2.80 8.45
C ALA A 229 12.60 2.06 7.57
N ASP A 230 13.58 1.39 8.18
CA ASP A 230 14.62 0.68 7.44
C ASP A 230 14.09 -0.62 6.85
N LEU A 231 13.30 -1.38 7.62
CA LEU A 231 12.57 -2.54 7.11
C LEU A 231 11.66 -2.14 5.94
N LEU A 232 10.82 -1.12 6.11
CA LEU A 232 9.88 -0.69 5.07
C LEU A 232 10.58 -0.21 3.79
N ARG A 233 11.68 0.55 3.91
CA ARG A 233 12.51 0.94 2.76
C ARG A 233 13.08 -0.28 2.04
N SER A 234 13.58 -1.27 2.79
CA SER A 234 14.18 -2.45 2.20
C SER A 234 13.16 -3.35 1.49
N LEU A 235 11.95 -3.48 2.04
CA LEU A 235 10.81 -4.15 1.41
C LEU A 235 10.40 -3.43 0.12
N ASP A 236 10.35 -2.09 0.14
CA ASP A 236 10.02 -1.31 -1.05
C ASP A 236 11.04 -1.48 -2.17
N MET A 237 12.33 -1.44 -1.83
CA MET A 237 13.42 -1.68 -2.78
C MET A 237 13.33 -3.08 -3.40
N THR A 238 12.95 -4.09 -2.61
CA THR A 238 12.79 -5.47 -3.07
C THR A 238 11.58 -5.59 -4.02
N ALA A 239 10.44 -4.99 -3.64
CA ALA A 239 9.25 -4.94 -4.49
C ALA A 239 9.55 -4.24 -5.83
N TRP A 240 10.30 -3.14 -5.79
CA TRP A 240 10.74 -2.45 -7.00
C TRP A 240 11.60 -3.36 -7.90
N ALA A 241 12.58 -4.06 -7.33
CA ALA A 241 13.44 -4.96 -8.10
C ALA A 241 12.63 -6.08 -8.79
N MET A 242 11.65 -6.65 -8.09
CA MET A 242 10.73 -7.64 -8.68
C MET A 242 9.90 -7.05 -9.83
N SER A 243 9.37 -5.84 -9.66
CA SER A 243 8.63 -5.17 -10.73
C SER A 243 9.52 -4.87 -11.94
N ALA A 244 10.77 -4.48 -11.72
CA ALA A 244 11.72 -4.22 -12.80
C ALA A 244 12.07 -5.51 -13.55
N GLN A 245 12.25 -6.62 -12.84
CA GLN A 245 12.47 -7.94 -13.46
C GLN A 245 11.31 -8.34 -14.37
N SER A 246 10.07 -8.22 -13.88
CA SER A 246 8.87 -8.54 -14.69
C SER A 246 8.74 -7.66 -15.93
N GLN A 247 9.14 -6.39 -15.86
CA GLN A 247 9.15 -5.50 -17.02
C GLN A 247 10.23 -5.89 -18.05
N LEU A 248 11.38 -6.39 -17.61
CA LEU A 248 12.42 -6.90 -18.50
C LEU A 248 11.96 -8.15 -19.25
N GLU A 249 11.27 -9.06 -18.58
CA GLU A 249 10.67 -10.25 -19.20
C GLU A 249 9.65 -9.84 -20.29
N ALA A 250 8.80 -8.84 -20.02
CA ALA A 250 7.86 -8.33 -21.02
C ALA A 250 8.55 -7.70 -22.25
N LEU A 251 9.72 -7.08 -22.08
CA LEU A 251 10.52 -6.57 -23.20
C LEU A 251 11.12 -7.71 -24.03
N ALA A 252 11.57 -8.79 -23.38
CA ALA A 252 12.08 -9.98 -24.07
C ALA A 252 10.97 -10.70 -24.88
N ASP A 253 9.76 -10.79 -24.33
CA ASP A 253 8.60 -11.34 -25.04
C ASP A 253 8.27 -10.51 -26.29
N LEU A 254 8.34 -9.18 -26.18
CA LEU A 254 8.10 -8.28 -27.31
C LEU A 254 9.17 -8.44 -28.41
N GLU A 255 10.43 -8.62 -28.04
CA GLU A 255 11.51 -8.93 -28.99
C GLU A 255 11.22 -10.24 -29.75
N SER A 256 10.77 -11.28 -29.03
CA SER A 256 10.37 -12.56 -29.66
C SER A 256 9.20 -12.39 -30.64
N ILE A 257 8.20 -11.58 -30.30
CA ILE A 257 7.05 -11.30 -31.18
C ILE A 257 7.51 -10.57 -32.45
N ILE A 258 8.40 -9.58 -32.32
CA ILE A 258 8.93 -8.85 -33.48
C ILE A 258 9.67 -9.81 -34.42
N GLY A 259 10.51 -10.70 -33.88
CA GLY A 259 11.20 -11.71 -34.71
C GLY A 259 10.22 -12.58 -35.51
N HIS A 260 9.11 -13.00 -34.90
CA HIS A 260 8.08 -13.75 -35.61
C HIS A 260 7.30 -12.94 -36.66
N LEU A 261 7.13 -11.63 -36.45
CA LEU A 261 6.51 -10.75 -37.45
C LEU A 261 7.43 -10.56 -38.68
N ASP A 262 8.73 -10.49 -38.47
CA ASP A 262 9.72 -10.43 -39.57
C ASP A 262 9.71 -11.73 -40.38
N ASP A 263 9.54 -12.90 -39.74
CA ASP A 263 9.39 -14.18 -40.44
C ASP A 263 8.11 -14.23 -41.31
N ILE A 264 7.00 -13.64 -40.82
CA ILE A 264 5.73 -13.56 -41.56
C ILE A 264 5.81 -12.55 -42.71
N ALA A 265 6.52 -11.43 -42.55
CA ALA A 265 6.66 -10.42 -43.59
C ALA A 265 7.60 -10.84 -44.73
N ASN A 266 8.48 -11.81 -44.49
CA ASN A 266 9.45 -12.35 -45.46
C ASN A 266 8.97 -13.65 -46.15
N HIS A 267 7.70 -14.03 -45.98
CA HIS A 267 7.04 -15.16 -46.64
C HIS A 267 5.75 -14.72 -47.34
#